data_AF-A0A5J0RYS0-F1
#
_entry.id   AF-A0A5J0RYS0-F1
#
_cell.length_a   1.000
_cell.length_b   1.000
_cell.length_c   1.000
_cell.angle_alpha   90.00
_cell.angle_beta   90.00
_cell.angle_gamma   90.00
#
_symmetry.space_group_name_H-M   'P 1'
#
loop_
_entity.id
_entity.type
_entity.pdbx_description
1 polymer ?
#
loop_
_entity_poly.entity_id
_entity_poly.type
_entity_poly.pdbx_seq_one_letter_code
_entity_poly.pdbx_strand_id
1 'polypeptide(L)'
;LDRQFAVTEPNQAWCGDVTYIWTGKRWAYLAVVLDLFSRKPVGWAMSFSPDSALTGKALSMAWEARGKPANLLYHSDQGSHYTSRNFRQLLWRYQIKQSLSRRGNCWDNSPMERFFRSLKTEWVPDNGYANFSQASTAITNYITGYYSQLRPHQYNGGLTPNESERLFWKNSKAVA
;
A
#
# COMPACT_ATOMS: atom_id res chain seq x y z
N LEU A 1 -9.10 6.66 10.81
CA LEU A 1 -9.51 5.26 11.06
C LEU A 1 -9.77 4.96 12.55
N ASP A 2 -9.28 5.75 13.52
CA ASP A 2 -9.39 5.43 14.96
C ASP A 2 -9.03 3.96 15.28
N ARG A 3 -8.00 3.44 14.60
CA ARG A 3 -7.51 2.05 14.69
C ARG A 3 -8.50 0.96 14.25
N GLN A 4 -9.63 1.32 13.64
CA GLN A 4 -10.55 0.36 13.01
C GLN A 4 -10.01 -0.06 11.64
N PHE A 5 -9.08 -1.02 11.64
CA PHE A 5 -8.48 -1.56 10.42
C PHE A 5 -9.23 -2.75 9.82
N ALA A 6 -10.34 -3.17 10.44
CA ALA A 6 -11.20 -4.23 9.98
C ALA A 6 -12.28 -3.65 9.08
N VAL A 7 -12.15 -3.91 7.78
CA VAL A 7 -13.15 -3.60 6.76
C VAL A 7 -13.71 -4.90 6.21
N THR A 8 -14.98 -4.89 5.78
CA THR A 8 -15.70 -6.12 5.40
C THR A 8 -15.62 -6.44 3.93
N GLU A 9 -15.23 -5.46 3.11
CA GLU A 9 -15.19 -5.60 1.65
C GLU A 9 -13.94 -4.94 1.06
N PRO A 10 -13.43 -5.44 -0.09
CA PRO A 10 -12.38 -4.78 -0.83
C PRO A 10 -12.74 -3.34 -1.20
N ASN A 11 -11.74 -2.45 -1.22
CA ASN A 11 -11.88 -1.03 -1.56
C ASN A 11 -12.78 -0.20 -0.61
N GLN A 12 -13.03 -0.64 0.63
CA GLN A 12 -13.66 0.24 1.62
C GLN A 12 -12.66 1.24 2.23
N ALA A 13 -11.45 0.76 2.52
CA ALA A 13 -10.38 1.60 3.04
C ALA A 13 -9.01 1.13 2.53
N TRP A 14 -8.22 2.08 2.08
CA TRP A 14 -6.81 1.91 1.74
C TRP A 14 -5.96 2.64 2.77
N CYS A 15 -4.74 2.17 3.00
CA CYS A 15 -3.70 2.97 3.66
C CYS A 15 -2.49 3.18 2.77
N GLY A 16 -1.79 4.28 2.98
CA GLY A 16 -0.59 4.65 2.24
C GLY A 16 0.54 5.09 3.14
N ASP A 17 1.77 4.74 2.78
CA ASP A 17 2.99 5.19 3.45
C ASP A 17 4.20 5.07 2.51
N VAL A 18 5.32 5.66 2.94
CA VAL A 18 6.59 5.69 2.22
C VAL A 18 7.68 5.08 3.09
N THR A 19 8.50 4.22 2.48
CA THR A 19 9.76 3.77 3.09
C THR A 19 10.95 4.04 2.18
N TYR A 20 12.16 3.85 2.70
CA TYR A 20 13.40 4.00 1.95
C TYR A 20 14.05 2.64 1.67
N ILE A 21 14.68 2.51 0.50
CA ILE A 21 15.37 1.32 0.00
C ILE A 21 16.76 1.73 -0.51
N TRP A 22 17.81 1.01 -0.12
CA TRP A 22 19.17 1.30 -0.59
C TRP A 22 19.35 0.77 -2.01
N THR A 23 19.86 1.62 -2.90
CA THR A 23 20.02 1.32 -4.34
C THR A 23 21.47 1.49 -4.80
N GLY A 24 22.41 1.09 -3.94
CA GLY A 24 23.85 1.00 -4.23
C GLY A 24 24.58 2.31 -4.01
N LYS A 25 24.15 3.39 -4.68
CA LYS A 25 24.77 4.72 -4.56
C LYS A 25 24.02 5.68 -3.65
N ARG A 26 22.71 5.51 -3.54
CA ARG A 26 21.84 6.37 -2.73
C ARG A 26 20.56 5.67 -2.32
N TRP A 27 19.86 6.27 -1.36
CA TRP A 27 18.51 5.88 -0.99
C TRP A 27 17.49 6.26 -2.08
N ALA A 28 16.59 5.32 -2.36
CA ALA A 28 15.35 5.56 -3.10
C ALA A 28 14.17 5.44 -2.14
N TYR A 29 13.05 6.05 -2.51
CA TYR A 29 11.81 6.03 -1.76
C TYR A 29 10.79 5.15 -2.47
N LEU A 30 10.10 4.33 -1.70
CA LEU A 30 9.05 3.42 -2.13
C LEU A 30 7.75 3.86 -1.46
N ALA A 31 6.78 4.33 -2.24
CA ALA A 31 5.42 4.55 -1.78
C ALA A 31 4.57 3.32 -2.10
N VAL A 32 3.73 2.90 -1.15
CA VAL A 32 2.80 1.77 -1.29
C VAL A 32 1.40 2.19 -0.87
N VAL A 33 0.40 1.67 -1.56
CA VAL A 33 -1.02 1.72 -1.21
C VAL A 33 -1.49 0.30 -0.94
N LEU A 34 -1.99 0.07 0.26
CA LEU A 34 -2.46 -1.22 0.76
C LEU A 34 -3.99 -1.18 0.91
N ASP A 35 -4.69 -2.15 0.32
CA ASP A 35 -6.09 -2.40 0.63
C ASP A 35 -6.18 -3.12 1.98
N LEU A 36 -6.91 -2.52 2.93
CA LEU A 36 -7.00 -3.03 4.29
C LEU A 36 -7.82 -4.31 4.39
N PHE A 37 -8.66 -4.62 3.40
CA PHE A 37 -9.54 -5.80 3.40
C PHE A 37 -8.77 -7.11 3.48
N SER A 38 -7.83 -7.33 2.57
CA SER A 38 -7.02 -8.56 2.53
C SER A 38 -5.53 -8.31 2.77
N ARG A 39 -5.19 -7.09 3.23
CA ARG A 39 -3.81 -6.59 3.35
C ARG A 39 -3.05 -6.66 2.03
N LYS A 40 -3.73 -6.42 0.91
CA LYS A 40 -3.15 -6.54 -0.43
C LYS A 40 -2.55 -5.21 -0.87
N PRO A 41 -1.27 -5.14 -1.28
CA PRO A 41 -0.76 -3.96 -1.95
C PRO A 41 -1.44 -3.83 -3.31
N VAL A 42 -2.09 -2.69 -3.54
CA VAL A 42 -2.86 -2.43 -4.76
C VAL A 42 -2.23 -1.35 -5.65
N GLY A 43 -1.26 -0.59 -5.13
CA GLY A 43 -0.45 0.32 -5.93
C GLY A 43 0.88 0.63 -5.26
N TRP A 44 1.91 0.89 -6.06
CA TRP A 44 3.24 1.25 -5.57
C TRP A 44 3.98 2.09 -6.60
N ALA A 45 4.96 2.87 -6.13
CA ALA A 45 5.87 3.61 -6.99
C ALA A 45 7.22 3.77 -6.30
N MET A 46 8.28 3.87 -7.09
CA MET A 46 9.62 4.20 -6.60
C MET A 46 10.14 5.47 -7.26
N SER A 47 10.87 6.29 -6.50
CA SER A 47 11.59 7.45 -7.00
C SER A 47 12.78 7.77 -6.10
N PHE A 48 13.54 8.80 -6.42
CA PHE A 48 14.60 9.31 -5.55
C PHE A 48 14.17 10.51 -4.69
N SER A 49 12.88 10.88 -4.73
CA SER A 49 12.32 12.04 -4.02
C SER A 49 11.06 11.64 -3.25
N PRO A 50 10.97 11.89 -1.93
CA PRO A 50 9.80 11.54 -1.13
C PRO A 50 8.70 12.61 -1.27
N ASP A 51 8.29 12.87 -2.52
CA ASP A 51 7.39 13.97 -2.88
C ASP A 51 5.95 13.49 -3.16
N SER A 52 5.05 14.45 -3.37
CA SER A 52 3.65 14.14 -3.70
C SER A 52 3.47 13.50 -5.07
N ALA A 53 4.45 13.60 -5.97
CA ALA A 53 4.39 12.92 -7.26
C ALA A 53 4.62 11.42 -7.08
N LEU A 54 5.52 11.02 -6.16
CA LEU A 54 5.71 9.62 -5.78
C LEU A 54 4.43 9.02 -5.18
N THR A 55 3.87 9.64 -4.14
CA THR A 55 2.65 9.12 -3.48
C THR A 55 1.45 9.17 -4.42
N GLY A 56 1.34 10.23 -5.23
CA GLY A 56 0.32 10.35 -6.26
C GLY A 56 0.39 9.24 -7.30
N LYS A 57 1.59 8.87 -7.78
CA LYS A 57 1.76 7.75 -8.72
C LYS A 57 1.30 6.42 -8.13
N ALA A 58 1.66 6.13 -6.88
CA ALA A 58 1.21 4.90 -6.21
C ALA A 58 -0.33 4.87 -6.04
N LEU A 59 -0.95 6.01 -5.68
CA LEU A 59 -2.40 6.15 -5.60
C LEU A 59 -3.08 5.98 -6.96
N SER A 60 -2.58 6.63 -8.01
CA SER A 60 -3.12 6.50 -9.36
C SER A 60 -3.01 5.07 -9.89
N MET A 61 -1.89 4.39 -9.63
CA MET A 61 -1.75 2.95 -9.95
C MET A 61 -2.84 2.13 -9.26
N ALA A 62 -3.04 2.32 -7.95
CA ALA A 62 -4.08 1.61 -7.21
C ALA A 62 -5.47 1.90 -7.76
N TRP A 63 -5.80 3.17 -8.01
CA TRP A 63 -7.10 3.57 -8.51
C TRP A 63 -7.41 2.97 -9.89
N GLU A 64 -6.47 3.05 -10.84
CA GLU A 64 -6.64 2.46 -12.17
C GLU A 64 -6.74 0.92 -12.11
N ALA A 65 -5.83 0.26 -11.39
CA ALA A 65 -5.79 -1.20 -11.28
C ALA A 65 -7.05 -1.79 -10.61
N ARG A 66 -7.75 -0.99 -9.80
CA ARG A 66 -8.95 -1.40 -9.06
C ARG A 66 -10.25 -1.02 -9.76
N GLY A 67 -10.18 -0.55 -11.01
CA GLY A 67 -11.37 -0.19 -11.79
C GLY A 67 -12.01 1.12 -11.34
N LYS A 68 -11.20 2.07 -10.86
CA LYS A 68 -11.61 3.43 -10.51
C LYS A 68 -12.69 3.50 -9.41
N PRO A 69 -12.47 2.83 -8.25
CA PRO A 69 -13.45 2.86 -7.17
C PRO A 69 -13.59 4.29 -6.61
N ALA A 70 -14.78 4.58 -6.08
CA ALA A 70 -15.13 5.85 -5.45
C ALA A 70 -15.65 5.62 -4.03
N ASN A 71 -15.73 6.68 -3.22
CA ASN A 71 -16.28 6.69 -1.87
C ASN A 71 -15.51 5.86 -0.83
N LEU A 72 -14.29 5.42 -1.14
CA LEU A 72 -13.40 4.75 -0.19
C LEU A 72 -12.65 5.74 0.71
N LEU A 73 -12.13 5.24 1.83
CA LEU A 73 -11.26 5.99 2.73
C LEU A 73 -9.79 5.77 2.38
N TYR A 74 -8.99 6.83 2.28
CA TYR A 74 -7.53 6.73 2.19
C TYR A 74 -6.89 7.22 3.47
N HIS A 75 -6.24 6.32 4.20
CA HIS A 75 -5.57 6.61 5.45
C HIS A 75 -4.05 6.77 5.28
N SER A 76 -3.47 7.84 5.80
CA SER A 76 -2.02 8.04 5.79
C SER A 76 -1.56 8.78 7.05
N ASP A 77 -0.24 8.92 7.20
CA ASP A 77 0.31 9.85 8.18
C ASP A 77 0.13 11.32 7.75
N GLN A 78 0.59 12.25 8.59
CA GLN A 78 0.56 13.70 8.32
C GLN A 78 1.77 14.19 7.50
N GLY A 79 2.46 13.31 6.78
CA GLY A 79 3.60 13.66 5.93
C GLY A 79 3.27 14.76 4.94
N SER A 80 4.25 15.59 4.60
CA SER A 80 4.08 16.72 3.68
C SER A 80 3.59 16.27 2.30
N HIS A 81 3.97 15.08 1.85
CA HIS A 81 3.53 14.50 0.60
C HIS A 81 2.06 14.03 0.60
N TYR A 82 1.47 13.74 1.77
CA TYR A 82 0.05 13.40 1.91
C TYR A 82 -0.84 14.61 2.21
N THR A 83 -0.28 15.66 2.81
CA THR A 83 -1.01 16.91 3.13
C THR A 83 -0.91 17.97 2.04
N SER A 84 -0.08 17.74 1.01
CA SER A 84 0.10 18.66 -0.11
C SER A 84 -1.19 18.96 -0.85
N ARG A 85 -1.25 20.13 -1.49
CA ARG A 85 -2.38 20.52 -2.34
C ARG A 85 -2.60 19.50 -3.48
N ASN A 86 -1.51 19.07 -4.12
CA ASN A 86 -1.58 18.15 -5.25
C ASN A 86 -2.18 16.80 -4.86
N PHE A 87 -1.75 16.23 -3.72
CA PHE A 87 -2.28 14.95 -3.25
C PHE A 87 -3.76 15.06 -2.85
N ARG A 88 -4.15 16.13 -2.15
CA ARG A 88 -5.55 16.41 -1.80
C ARG A 88 -6.44 16.60 -3.02
N GLN A 89 -5.95 17.30 -4.05
CA GLN A 89 -6.68 17.45 -5.32
C GLN A 89 -6.85 16.11 -6.04
N LEU A 90 -5.85 15.24 -5.99
CA LEU A 90 -5.92 13.91 -6.58
C LEU A 90 -6.98 13.04 -5.90
N LEU A 91 -6.99 13.02 -4.56
CA LEU A 91 -8.02 12.32 -3.78
C LEU A 91 -9.42 12.85 -4.10
N TRP A 92 -9.58 14.18 -4.17
CA TRP A 92 -10.87 14.80 -4.53
C TRP A 92 -11.33 14.38 -5.93
N ARG A 93 -10.44 14.39 -6.93
CA ARG A 93 -10.74 13.96 -8.30
C ARG A 93 -11.18 12.50 -8.37
N TYR A 94 -10.61 11.64 -7.52
CA TYR A 94 -10.95 10.23 -7.45
C TYR A 94 -12.13 9.92 -6.51
N GLN A 95 -12.74 10.96 -5.91
CA GLN A 95 -13.83 10.83 -4.94
C GLN A 95 -13.45 9.95 -3.73
N ILE A 96 -12.19 10.07 -3.29
CA ILE A 96 -11.62 9.34 -2.17
C ILE A 96 -11.60 10.24 -0.94
N LYS A 97 -12.12 9.76 0.19
CA LYS A 97 -12.16 10.49 1.46
C LYS A 97 -10.82 10.36 2.17
N GLN A 98 -10.18 11.47 2.51
CA GLN A 98 -8.91 11.45 3.24
C GLN A 98 -9.13 11.19 4.74
N SER A 99 -8.27 10.37 5.33
CA SER A 99 -8.13 10.22 6.78
C SER A 99 -6.65 10.34 7.15
N LEU A 100 -6.31 11.20 8.11
CA LEU A 100 -4.93 11.34 8.58
C LEU A 100 -4.78 10.76 9.98
N SER A 101 -3.64 10.15 10.27
CA SER A 101 -3.30 9.71 11.62
C SER A 101 -3.16 10.89 12.58
N ARG A 102 -3.23 10.61 13.89
CA ARG A 102 -2.89 11.62 14.90
C ARG A 102 -1.37 11.80 14.93
N ARG A 103 -0.92 13.04 15.11
CA ARG A 103 0.51 13.36 15.21
C ARG A 103 1.14 12.57 16.36
N GLY A 104 2.21 11.82 16.08
CA GLY A 104 2.92 11.03 17.10
C GLY A 104 2.29 9.67 17.46
N ASN A 105 1.33 9.16 16.68
CA ASN A 105 0.67 7.88 16.96
C ASN A 105 0.98 6.83 15.88
N CYS A 106 2.09 6.09 16.04
CA CYS A 106 2.52 5.01 15.14
C CYS A 106 1.46 3.91 14.92
N TRP A 107 0.63 3.66 15.94
CA TRP A 107 -0.41 2.63 15.89
C TRP A 107 -1.46 2.85 14.80
N ASP A 108 -1.62 4.08 14.33
CA ASP A 108 -2.63 4.44 13.33
C ASP A 108 -2.31 3.91 11.93
N ASN A 109 -1.06 3.46 11.67
CA ASN A 109 -0.68 2.83 10.39
C ASN A 109 -0.06 1.42 10.54
N SER A 110 -0.39 0.72 11.63
CA SER A 110 0.19 -0.60 11.94
C SER A 110 0.13 -1.66 10.82
N PRO A 111 -0.90 -1.72 9.93
CA PRO A 111 -0.87 -2.66 8.81
C PRO A 111 0.28 -2.39 7.83
N MET A 112 0.59 -1.11 7.60
CA MET A 112 1.64 -0.70 6.68
C MET A 112 3.03 -0.87 7.30
N GLU A 113 3.18 -0.56 8.59
CA GLU A 113 4.41 -0.85 9.34
C GLU A 113 4.76 -2.34 9.27
N ARG A 114 3.75 -3.21 9.44
CA ARG A 114 3.91 -4.65 9.31
C ARG A 114 4.32 -5.05 7.89
N PHE A 115 3.70 -4.47 6.86
CA PHE A 115 4.06 -4.71 5.48
C PHE A 115 5.53 -4.35 5.21
N PHE A 116 5.97 -3.14 5.60
CA PHE A 116 7.35 -2.72 5.37
C PHE A 116 8.36 -3.51 6.19
N ARG A 117 8.02 -3.92 7.42
CA ARG A 117 8.88 -4.81 8.19
C ARG A 117 9.07 -6.14 7.48
N SER A 118 7.99 -6.77 7.01
CA SER A 118 8.06 -8.01 6.23
C SER A 118 8.88 -7.83 4.95
N LEU A 119 8.64 -6.76 4.19
CA LEU A 119 9.42 -6.46 2.99
C LEU A 119 10.92 -6.38 3.28
N LYS A 120 11.30 -5.61 4.32
CA LYS A 120 12.70 -5.39 4.67
C LYS A 120 13.38 -6.66 5.19
N THR A 121 12.68 -7.48 5.97
CA THR A 121 13.24 -8.72 6.52
C THR A 121 13.27 -9.87 5.52
N GLU A 122 12.28 -9.96 4.63
CA GLU A 122 12.09 -11.12 3.76
C GLU A 122 12.71 -10.95 2.37
N TRP A 123 12.92 -9.71 1.91
CA TRP A 123 13.22 -9.46 0.49
C TRP A 123 14.29 -8.42 0.18
N VAL A 124 14.54 -7.49 1.11
CA VAL A 124 15.60 -6.49 0.95
C VAL A 124 16.89 -7.07 1.52
N PRO A 125 17.97 -7.20 0.73
CA PRO A 125 19.26 -7.65 1.25
C PRO A 125 19.83 -6.66 2.28
N ASP A 126 20.64 -7.13 3.22
CA ASP A 126 21.27 -6.28 4.26
C ASP A 126 22.07 -5.11 3.66
N ASN A 127 22.76 -5.36 2.54
CA ASN A 127 23.53 -4.36 1.80
C ASN A 127 22.70 -3.59 0.75
N GLY A 128 21.38 -3.81 0.71
CA GLY A 128 20.47 -3.27 -0.30
C GLY A 128 20.68 -3.84 -1.70
N TYR A 129 20.18 -3.11 -2.71
CA TYR A 129 20.31 -3.48 -4.12
C TYR A 129 21.45 -2.72 -4.80
N ALA A 130 22.01 -3.26 -5.88
CA ALA A 130 23.13 -2.65 -6.59
C ALA A 130 22.75 -1.34 -7.32
N ASN A 131 21.50 -1.22 -7.78
CA ASN A 131 20.99 -0.04 -8.46
C ASN A 131 19.45 0.05 -8.38
N PHE A 132 18.92 1.19 -8.81
CA PHE A 132 17.49 1.48 -8.77
C PHE A 132 16.65 0.52 -9.60
N SER A 133 17.13 0.10 -10.79
CA SER A 133 16.40 -0.82 -11.67
C SER A 133 16.23 -2.19 -11.01
N GLN A 134 17.33 -2.73 -10.46
CA GLN A 134 17.29 -3.98 -9.72
C GLN A 134 16.34 -3.89 -8.51
N ALA A 135 16.41 -2.80 -7.74
CA ALA A 135 15.50 -2.58 -6.62
C ALA A 135 14.04 -2.55 -7.09
N SER A 136 13.71 -1.78 -8.12
CA SER A 136 12.35 -1.67 -8.66
C SER A 136 11.79 -3.02 -9.11
N THR A 137 12.59 -3.82 -9.81
CA THR A 137 12.20 -5.18 -10.25
C THR A 137 12.02 -6.10 -9.06
N ALA A 138 12.96 -6.13 -8.12
CA ALA A 138 12.89 -6.99 -6.94
C ALA A 138 11.67 -6.65 -6.08
N ILE A 139 11.44 -5.37 -5.79
CA ILE A 139 10.28 -4.90 -5.01
C ILE A 139 8.96 -5.24 -5.71
N THR A 140 8.89 -5.07 -7.04
CA THR A 140 7.68 -5.46 -7.79
C THR A 140 7.43 -6.96 -7.68
N ASN A 141 8.47 -7.80 -7.83
CA ASN A 141 8.37 -9.25 -7.69
C ASN A 141 7.94 -9.68 -6.28
N TYR A 142 8.40 -8.97 -5.23
CA TYR A 142 7.92 -9.19 -3.88
C TYR A 142 6.42 -8.90 -3.78
N ILE A 143 6.01 -7.71 -4.21
CA ILE A 143 4.64 -7.22 -4.03
C ILE A 143 3.65 -8.12 -4.78
N THR A 144 3.89 -8.35 -6.07
CA THR A 144 2.91 -9.03 -6.96
C THR A 144 3.01 -10.55 -6.87
N GLY A 145 4.22 -11.08 -6.76
CA GLY A 145 4.49 -12.51 -6.68
C GLY A 145 4.41 -12.96 -5.23
N TYR A 146 5.50 -12.83 -4.49
CA TYR A 146 5.63 -13.48 -3.18
C TYR A 146 4.56 -13.04 -2.17
N TYR A 147 4.47 -11.74 -1.86
CA TYR A 147 3.59 -11.21 -0.83
C TYR A 147 2.11 -11.44 -1.14
N SER A 148 1.67 -11.14 -2.37
CA SER A 148 0.25 -11.21 -2.72
C SER A 148 -0.23 -12.62 -3.09
N GLN A 149 0.61 -13.44 -3.75
CA GLN A 149 0.20 -14.75 -4.26
C GLN A 149 0.58 -15.91 -3.33
N LEU A 150 1.72 -15.83 -2.64
CA LEU A 150 2.32 -16.99 -1.97
C LEU A 150 2.38 -16.86 -0.45
N ARG A 151 2.52 -15.64 0.09
CA ARG A 151 2.77 -15.39 1.51
C ARG A 151 1.48 -15.53 2.34
N PRO A 152 1.39 -16.49 3.28
CA PRO A 152 0.27 -16.60 4.20
C PRO A 152 0.16 -15.38 5.11
N HIS A 153 -1.06 -14.97 5.43
CA HIS A 153 -1.29 -13.83 6.32
C HIS A 153 -2.21 -14.20 7.49
N GLN A 154 -1.74 -14.02 8.73
CA GLN A 154 -2.52 -14.33 9.94
C GLN A 154 -3.86 -13.57 9.99
N TYR A 155 -3.86 -12.30 9.58
CA TYR A 155 -5.09 -11.50 9.47
C TYR A 155 -6.13 -12.12 8.51
N ASN A 156 -5.68 -12.85 7.48
CA ASN A 156 -6.55 -13.51 6.50
C ASN A 156 -6.84 -14.98 6.89
N GLY A 157 -6.66 -15.36 8.16
CA GLY A 157 -6.84 -16.74 8.60
C GLY A 157 -5.84 -17.73 7.97
N GLY A 158 -4.65 -17.26 7.61
CA GLY A 158 -3.63 -18.08 6.93
C GLY A 158 -3.70 -18.05 5.41
N LEU A 159 -4.71 -17.41 4.82
CA LEU A 159 -4.79 -17.23 3.37
C LEU A 159 -3.83 -16.13 2.89
N THR A 160 -3.45 -16.22 1.61
CA THR A 160 -2.72 -15.14 0.94
C THR A 160 -3.65 -13.96 0.63
N PRO A 161 -3.14 -12.74 0.44
CA PRO A 161 -3.97 -11.59 0.11
C PRO A 161 -4.85 -11.80 -1.14
N ASN A 162 -4.32 -12.45 -2.17
CA ASN A 162 -5.08 -12.77 -3.38
C ASN A 162 -6.15 -13.83 -3.11
N GLU A 163 -5.86 -14.84 -2.30
CA GLU A 163 -6.80 -15.91 -2.03
C GLU A 163 -7.98 -15.45 -1.17
N SER A 164 -7.70 -14.65 -0.13
CA SER A 164 -8.73 -14.01 0.69
C SER A 164 -9.69 -13.17 -0.14
N GLU A 165 -9.15 -12.36 -1.06
CA GLU A 165 -9.96 -11.55 -1.96
C GLU A 165 -10.72 -12.38 -3.01
N ARG A 166 -10.11 -13.43 -3.56
CA ARG A 166 -10.75 -14.36 -4.50
C ARG A 166 -11.98 -15.01 -3.89
N LEU A 167 -11.86 -15.49 -2.64
CA LEU A 167 -12.97 -16.13 -1.93
C LEU A 167 -14.11 -15.15 -1.66
N PHE A 168 -13.80 -13.90 -1.30
CA PHE A 168 -14.81 -12.86 -1.16
C PHE A 168 -15.65 -12.73 -2.44
N TRP A 169 -15.00 -12.50 -3.59
CA TRP A 169 -15.72 -12.33 -4.86
C TRP A 169 -16.48 -13.58 -5.31
N LYS A 170 -15.96 -14.78 -5.02
CA LYS A 170 -16.66 -16.04 -5.31
C LYS A 170 -17.95 -16.14 -4.49
N ASN A 171 -17.90 -15.79 -3.21
CA ASN A 171 -19.05 -15.86 -2.32
C ASN A 171 -20.08 -14.77 -2.63
N SER A 172 -19.65 -13.55 -2.94
CA SER A 172 -20.56 -12.46 -3.35
C SER A 172 -21.34 -12.80 -4.62
N LYS A 173 -20.70 -13.50 -5.58
CA LYS A 173 -21.35 -13.95 -6.83
C LYS A 173 -22.28 -15.15 -6.65
N ALA A 174 -22.13 -15.92 -5.59
CA ALA A 174 -22.99 -17.08 -5.32
C ALA A 174 -24.31 -16.68 -4.64
N VAL A 175 -24.39 -15.46 -4.10
CA VAL A 175 -25.56 -14.92 -3.37
C VAL A 175 -26.37 -13.95 -4.24
N ALA A 176 -25.82 -13.50 -5.38
CA ALA A 176 -26.46 -12.65 -6.37
C ALA A 176 -27.09 -13.48 -7.49
#